data_AF-A0A7Y4GV86-F1
#
_entry.id   AF-A0A7Y4GV86-F1
#
_cell.length_a   1.000
_cell.length_b   1.000
_cell.length_c   1.000
_cell.angle_alpha   90.00
_cell.angle_beta   90.00
_cell.angle_gamma   90.00
#
_symmetry.space_group_name_H-M   'P 1'
#
loop_
_entity.id
_entity.type
_entity.pdbx_description
1 polymer ?
#
loop_
_entity_poly.entity_id
_entity_poly.type
_entity_poly.pdbx_seq_one_letter_code
_entity_poly.pdbx_strand_id
1 'polypeptide(L)' 'MPAEEAETRHRFAVRANSILAFIECDEEQRPKPREAIIEAMLWAQTQPRLTK' A
#
# COMPACT_ATOMS: atom_id res chain seq x y z
N MET A 1 -6.19 10.63 -14.94
CA MET A 1 -5.57 11.94 -14.66
C MET A 1 -4.60 11.80 -13.49
N PRO A 2 -3.49 12.56 -13.42
CA PRO A 2 -2.47 12.41 -12.34
C PRO A 2 -3.03 12.54 -10.92
N ALA A 3 -4.17 13.21 -10.75
CA ALA A 3 -4.89 13.31 -9.48
C ALA A 3 -5.46 11.96 -8.97
N GLU A 4 -5.94 11.09 -9.87
CA GLU A 4 -6.53 9.80 -9.50
C GLU A 4 -5.46 8.80 -9.01
N GLU A 5 -4.24 8.88 -9.56
CA GLU A 5 -3.09 8.10 -9.11
C GLU A 5 -2.64 8.55 -7.71
N ALA A 6 -2.59 9.86 -7.47
CA ALA A 6 -2.27 10.42 -6.16
C ALA A 6 -3.31 10.03 -5.09
N GLU A 7 -4.61 10.10 -5.43
CA GLU A 7 -5.70 9.68 -4.54
C GLU A 7 -5.65 8.17 -4.24
N THR A 8 -5.31 7.35 -5.23
CA THR A 8 -5.14 5.91 -5.06
C THR A 8 -3.95 5.57 -4.16
N ARG A 9 -2.81 6.26 -4.35
CA ARG A 9 -1.63 6.09 -3.51
C ARG A 9 -1.90 6.51 -2.06
N HIS A 10 -2.66 7.59 -1.85
CA HIS A 10 -3.09 8.03 -0.52
C HIS A 10 -3.95 6.98 0.18
N ARG A 11 -4.96 6.42 -0.50
CA ARG A 11 -5.80 5.34 0.06
C ARG A 11 -4.99 4.11 0.44
N PHE A 12 -4.00 3.73 -0.37
CA PHE A 12 -3.09 2.63 -0.03
C PHE A 12 -2.16 2.94 1.13
N ALA A 13 -1.70 4.18 1.28
CA ALA A 13 -0.92 4.58 2.44
C ALA A 13 -1.72 4.44 3.74
N VAL A 14 -2.99 4.83 3.76
CA VAL A 14 -3.88 4.64 4.91
C VAL A 14 -4.06 3.15 5.25
N ARG A 15 -4.25 2.30 4.22
CA ARG A 15 -4.34 0.85 4.41
C ARG A 15 -3.04 0.23 4.91
N ALA A 16 -1.90 0.63 4.35
CA ALA A 16 -0.58 0.17 4.76
C ALA A 16 -0.31 0.53 6.23
N ASN A 17 -0.64 1.74 6.65
CA ASN A 17 -0.53 2.16 8.05
C ASN A 17 -1.43 1.32 8.98
N SER A 18 -2.64 1.00 8.53
CA SER A 18 -3.55 0.15 9.29
C SER A 18 -3.01 -1.27 9.43
N ILE A 19 -2.42 -1.85 8.38
CA ILE A 19 -1.76 -3.17 8.42
C ILE A 19 -0.57 -3.13 9.38
N LEU A 20 0.27 -2.09 9.27
CA LEU A 20 1.44 -1.91 10.12
C LEU A 20 1.09 -1.65 11.59
N ALA A 21 -0.17 -1.35 11.92
CA ALA A 21 -0.62 -1.21 13.31
C ALA A 21 -0.80 -2.56 14.02
N PHE A 22 -0.93 -3.66 13.27
CA PHE A 22 -1.11 -5.02 13.82
C PHE A 22 0.20 -5.79 14.01
N ILE A 23 1.34 -5.18 13.69
CA ILE A 23 2.66 -5.79 13.77
C ILE A 23 3.57 -4.89 14.58
N GLU A 24 4.35 -5.48 15.48
CA GLU A 24 5.44 -4.78 16.14
C GLU A 24 6.51 -4.44 15.09
N CYS A 25 6.57 -3.16 14.74
CA CYS A 25 7.50 -2.61 13.77
C CYS A 25 8.01 -1.29 14.32
N ASP A 26 9.33 -1.18 14.48
CA ASP A 26 9.97 0.04 14.96
C ASP A 26 9.57 1.24 14.10
N GLU A 27 9.33 2.38 14.75
CA GLU A 27 8.88 3.59 14.04
C GLU A 27 9.91 4.07 13.00
N GLU A 28 11.20 3.83 13.25
CA GLU A 28 12.29 4.11 12.30
C GLU A 28 12.26 3.17 11.09
N GLN A 29 11.81 1.93 11.28
CA GLN A 29 11.73 0.94 10.21
C GLN A 29 10.42 1.04 9.43
N ARG A 30 9.34 1.51 10.06
CA ARG A 30 7.98 1.62 9.52
C ARG A 30 7.83 2.26 8.14
N PRO A 31 8.62 3.28 7.73
CA PRO A 31 8.50 3.88 6.40
C PRO A 31 8.78 2.89 5.27
N LYS A 32 9.77 2.01 5.44
CA LYS A 32 10.20 1.05 4.40
C LYS A 32 9.15 -0.02 4.08
N PRO A 33 8.57 -0.77 5.05
CA PRO A 33 7.51 -1.72 4.76
C PRO A 33 6.22 -1.01 4.35
N ARG A 34 5.96 0.21 4.81
CA ARG A 34 4.82 1.01 4.32
C ARG A 34 4.91 1.24 2.81
N GLU A 35 6.05 1.68 2.31
CA GLU A 35 6.26 1.87 0.87
C GLU A 35 6.14 0.56 0.10
N ALA A 36 6.76 -0.51 0.59
CA ALA A 36 6.66 -1.83 -0.03
C ALA A 36 5.21 -2.34 -0.13
N ILE A 37 4.39 -2.12 0.91
CA ILE A 37 2.97 -2.49 0.89
C ILE A 37 2.20 -1.65 -0.14
N ILE A 38 2.46 -0.35 -0.22
CA ILE A 38 1.82 0.53 -1.21
C ILE A 38 2.18 0.08 -2.64
N GLU A 39 3.45 -0.22 -2.90
CA GLU A 39 3.91 -0.72 -4.19
C GLU A 39 3.29 -2.07 -4.54
N ALA A 40 3.20 -2.99 -3.58
CA ALA A 40 2.53 -4.28 -3.76
C ALA A 40 1.04 -4.11 -4.08
N MET A 41 0.33 -3.19 -3.41
CA MET A 41 -1.07 -2.88 -3.71
C MET A 41 -1.24 -2.25 -5.10
N LEU A 42 -0.32 -1.38 -5.53
CA LEU A 42 -0.32 -0.81 -6.87
C LEU A 42 -0.08 -1.89 -7.93
N TRP A 43 0.90 -2.77 -7.72
CA TRP A 43 1.17 -3.90 -8.61
C TRP A 43 -0.02 -4.86 -8.68
N ALA A 44 -0.67 -5.17 -7.55
CA ALA A 44 -1.85 -6.04 -7.53
C ALA A 44 -3.02 -5.49 -8.38
N GLN A 45 -3.16 -4.17 -8.51
CA GLN A 45 -4.17 -3.58 -9.40
C GLN A 45 -3.88 -3.77 -10.89
N THR A 46 -2.62 -3.98 -11.27
CA THR A 46 -2.24 -4.24 -12.67
C THR A 46 -2.33 -5.72 -13.03
N GLN A 47 -2.50 -6.60 -12.04
CA GLN A 47 -2.63 -8.03 -12.28
C GLN A 47 -4.01 -8.39 -12.85
N PRO A 48 -4.07 -9.34 -13.79
CA PRO A 48 -5.34 -9.88 -14.25
C PRO A 48 -6.07 -10.52 -13.07
N ARG A 49 -7.38 -10.25 -12.95
CA ARG A 49 -8.19 -10.89 -11.92
C ARG A 49 -8.22 -12.38 -12.20
N LEU A 50 -7.81 -13.19 -11.23
CA LEU A 50 -8.04 -14.63 -11.24
C LEU A 50 -9.56 -14.86 -11.15
N THR A 51 -10.24 -14.90 -12.28
CA THR A 51 -11.58 -15.47 -12.40
C THR A 51 -11.46 -16.98 -12.22
N LYS A 52 -12.06 -17.51 -11.15
CA LYS A 52 -12.28 -18.95 -10.96
C LYS A 52 -13.44 -19.43 -11.80
#